data_AF-A0A1F2U0S7-F1
#
_entry.id   AF-A0A1F2U0S7-F1
#
_cell.length_a   1.000
_cell.length_b   1.000
_cell.length_c   1.000
_cell.angle_alpha   90.00
_cell.angle_beta   90.00
_cell.angle_gamma   90.00
#
_symmetry.space_group_name_H-M   'P 1'
#
loop_
_entity.id
_entity.type
_entity.pdbx_description
1 polymer ?
#
loop_
_entity_poly.entity_id
_entity_poly.type
_entity_poly.pdbx_seq_one_letter_code
_entity_poly.pdbx_strand_id
1 'polypeptide(L)'
;MEIQARQLQGILDWAVANCELIPAVPKQDLQETDPKAAREVLGDAFFDTLLAANGSARILLSDDQHLRALARQSFGVDAVWTQPLLMELRAKGELTPEAYVESLAVLIQSKYSFSSVNAADMIVAARIDNWNTGPKFQLLASTLSARSVQLSSLITLSVEFLRSIWQMVPSTISSFAARKLTFALLEHIAPHKSEHVDAFYSRVMKLVPQEAGIAIHAWYEAHLVLRPGTR
;
A
#
# COMPACT_ATOMS: atom_id res chain seq x y z
N MET A 1 -21.78 23.78 -2.24
CA MET A 1 -21.48 24.25 -0.87
C MET A 1 -22.16 23.39 0.20
N GLU A 2 -23.48 23.16 0.16
CA GLU A 2 -24.18 22.38 1.20
C GLU A 2 -23.69 20.93 1.38
N ILE A 3 -23.39 20.23 0.28
CA ILE A 3 -22.87 18.85 0.32
C ILE A 3 -21.52 18.77 1.04
N GLN A 4 -20.63 19.74 0.77
CA GLN A 4 -19.29 19.79 1.36
C GLN A 4 -19.36 20.15 2.85
N ALA A 5 -20.22 21.09 3.23
CA ALA A 5 -20.45 21.43 4.63
C ALA A 5 -20.98 20.22 5.42
N ARG A 6 -21.94 19.46 4.85
CA ARG A 6 -22.46 18.24 5.47
C ARG A 6 -21.38 17.16 5.64
N GLN A 7 -20.49 16.99 4.65
CA GLN A 7 -19.39 16.03 4.73
C GLN A 7 -18.39 16.39 5.84
N LEU A 8 -17.99 17.67 5.92
CA LEU A 8 -17.08 18.15 6.95
C LEU A 8 -17.69 18.04 8.35
N GLN A 9 -18.99 18.34 8.49
CA GLN A 9 -19.69 18.14 9.75
C GLN A 9 -19.70 16.66 10.17
N GLY A 10 -19.94 15.73 9.22
CA GLY A 10 -19.90 14.31 9.52
C GLY A 10 -18.53 13.82 9.99
N ILE A 11 -17.43 14.35 9.43
CA ILE A 11 -16.07 14.04 9.90
C ILE A 11 -15.84 14.58 11.31
N LEU A 12 -16.30 15.81 11.59
CA LEU A 12 -16.19 16.42 12.90
C LEU A 12 -16.98 15.62 13.96
N ASP A 13 -18.22 15.27 13.67
CA ASP A 13 -19.08 14.48 14.57
C ASP A 13 -18.44 13.12 14.87
N TRP A 14 -17.88 12.47 13.84
CA TRP A 14 -17.13 11.22 14.00
C TRP A 14 -15.91 11.41 14.90
N ALA A 15 -15.12 12.47 14.68
CA ALA A 15 -13.93 12.75 15.48
C ALA A 15 -14.28 13.03 16.95
N VAL A 16 -15.34 13.80 17.21
CA VAL A 16 -15.82 14.07 18.58
C VAL A 16 -16.28 12.78 19.28
N ALA A 17 -16.90 11.85 18.55
CA ALA A 17 -17.38 10.60 19.12
C ALA A 17 -16.29 9.53 19.31
N ASN A 18 -15.19 9.58 18.55
CA ASN A 18 -14.19 8.50 18.50
C ASN A 18 -12.78 8.91 18.93
N CYS A 19 -12.52 10.20 19.14
CA CYS A 19 -11.22 10.72 19.53
C CYS A 19 -11.28 11.41 20.89
N GLU A 20 -10.13 11.41 21.58
CA GLU A 20 -9.94 12.22 22.78
C GLU A 20 -9.60 13.67 22.38
N LEU A 21 -10.26 14.64 23.01
CA LEU A 21 -9.92 16.06 22.84
C LEU A 21 -8.68 16.41 23.66
N ILE A 22 -7.67 16.97 22.99
CA ILE A 22 -6.37 17.28 23.57
C ILE A 22 -6.10 18.78 23.41
N PRO A 23 -5.65 19.47 24.47
CA PRO A 23 -5.32 20.89 24.36
C PRO A 23 -4.08 21.10 23.50
N ALA A 24 -4.12 22.13 22.64
CA ALA A 24 -3.00 22.59 21.83
C ALA A 24 -2.01 23.43 22.66
N VAL A 25 -1.39 22.81 23.66
CA VAL A 25 -0.45 23.46 24.58
C VAL A 25 0.87 22.68 24.52
N PRO A 26 2.02 23.32 24.25
CA PRO A 26 3.30 22.61 24.20
C PRO A 26 3.79 22.23 25.60
N LYS A 27 4.73 21.29 25.67
CA LYS A 27 5.36 20.82 26.93
C LYS A 27 6.17 21.92 27.61
N GLN A 28 6.76 22.80 26.81
CA GLN A 28 7.55 23.95 27.23
C GLN A 28 7.22 25.11 26.29
N ASP A 29 7.34 26.34 26.79
CA ASP A 29 7.22 27.52 25.95
C ASP A 29 8.25 27.46 24.82
N LEU A 30 7.83 27.79 23.61
CA LEU A 30 8.70 27.79 22.43
C LEU A 30 9.75 28.89 22.60
N GLN A 31 10.99 28.51 22.94
CA GLN A 31 12.04 29.47 23.27
C GLN A 31 12.72 30.11 22.06
N GLU A 32 12.65 29.50 20.86
CA GLU A 32 13.51 29.88 19.72
C GLU A 32 12.80 30.14 18.38
N THR A 33 11.50 29.85 18.26
CA THR A 33 10.70 30.16 17.06
C THR A 33 9.72 31.26 17.39
N ASP A 34 9.69 32.36 16.61
CA ASP A 34 8.58 33.30 16.66
C ASP A 34 7.28 32.52 16.39
N PRO A 35 6.45 32.28 17.42
CA PRO A 35 5.29 31.41 17.30
C PRO A 35 4.27 32.01 16.32
N LYS A 36 4.26 33.35 16.16
CA LYS A 36 3.41 34.02 15.20
C LYS A 36 3.88 33.76 13.77
N ALA A 37 5.17 33.91 13.49
CA ALA A 37 5.72 33.62 12.17
C ALA A 37 5.53 32.15 11.78
N ALA A 38 5.77 31.22 12.71
CA ALA A 38 5.52 29.80 12.48
C ALA A 38 4.03 29.53 12.19
N ARG A 39 3.13 30.13 12.98
CA ARG A 39 1.68 30.01 12.81
C ARG A 39 1.19 30.63 11.50
N GLU A 40 1.73 31.76 11.07
CA GLU A 40 1.40 32.40 9.78
C GLU A 40 1.82 31.53 8.58
N VAL A 41 2.96 30.86 8.68
CA VAL A 41 3.47 29.99 7.60
C VAL A 41 2.75 28.63 7.57
N LEU A 42 2.48 28.03 8.73
CA LEU A 42 1.84 26.72 8.84
C LEU A 42 0.32 26.78 8.72
N GLY A 43 -0.29 27.86 9.18
CA GLY A 43 -1.71 27.92 9.48
C GLY A 43 -2.05 27.32 10.85
N ASP A 44 -3.12 27.85 11.43
CA ASP A 44 -3.57 27.56 12.80
C ASP A 44 -3.75 26.07 13.07
N ALA A 45 -4.44 25.34 12.19
CA ALA A 45 -4.77 23.94 12.42
C ALA A 45 -3.53 23.04 12.52
N PHE A 46 -2.53 23.26 11.66
CA PHE A 46 -1.29 22.50 11.68
C PHE A 46 -0.44 22.85 12.89
N PHE A 47 -0.35 24.14 13.22
CA PHE A 47 0.39 24.60 14.40
C PHE A 47 -0.21 24.02 15.70
N ASP A 48 -1.54 24.14 15.87
CA ASP A 48 -2.24 23.61 17.05
C ASP A 48 -2.09 22.09 17.17
N THR A 49 -2.10 21.37 16.05
CA THR A 49 -1.86 19.91 16.03
C THR A 49 -0.46 19.56 16.54
N LEU A 50 0.56 20.33 16.13
CA LEU A 50 1.94 20.11 16.58
C LEU A 50 2.11 20.42 18.08
N LEU A 51 1.47 21.49 18.56
CA LEU A 51 1.48 21.82 20.00
C LEU A 51 0.79 20.72 20.82
N ALA A 52 -0.37 20.25 20.38
CA ALA A 52 -1.12 19.19 21.06
C ALA A 52 -0.30 17.89 21.13
N ALA A 53 0.34 17.49 20.03
CA ALA A 53 1.20 16.31 20.00
C ALA A 53 2.41 16.46 20.94
N ASN A 54 3.07 17.63 20.91
CA ASN A 54 4.21 17.94 21.75
C ASN A 54 3.87 17.92 23.25
N GLY A 55 2.85 18.67 23.68
CA GLY A 55 2.52 18.78 25.10
C GLY A 55 1.90 17.52 25.70
N SER A 56 1.20 16.73 24.89
CA SER A 56 0.63 15.46 25.34
C SER A 56 1.55 14.25 25.16
N ALA A 57 2.78 14.45 24.66
CA ALA A 57 3.75 13.39 24.39
C ALA A 57 3.17 12.26 23.49
N ARG A 58 2.39 12.63 22.48
CA ARG A 58 1.78 11.70 21.52
C ARG A 58 2.50 11.77 20.17
N ILE A 59 2.44 10.68 19.42
CA ILE A 59 2.97 10.60 18.05
C ILE A 59 2.00 11.31 17.11
N LEU A 60 2.53 12.13 16.21
CA LEU A 60 1.77 12.74 15.14
C LEU A 60 1.47 11.71 14.04
N LEU A 61 0.19 11.51 13.71
CA LEU A 61 -0.22 10.81 12.51
C LEU A 61 -0.46 11.81 11.38
N SER A 62 0.35 11.77 10.33
CA SER A 62 0.15 12.60 9.14
C SER A 62 0.75 11.94 7.89
N ASP A 63 -0.01 11.97 6.81
CA ASP A 63 0.46 11.53 5.50
C ASP A 63 1.30 12.61 4.78
N ASP A 64 1.30 13.85 5.28
CA ASP A 64 2.12 14.94 4.75
C ASP A 64 3.58 14.79 5.21
N GLN A 65 4.49 14.60 4.26
CA GLN A 65 5.91 14.42 4.55
C GLN A 65 6.55 15.68 5.17
N HIS A 66 6.17 16.87 4.73
CA HIS A 66 6.75 18.13 5.20
C HIS A 66 6.29 18.42 6.62
N LEU A 67 5.01 18.17 6.93
CA LEU A 67 4.49 18.32 8.29
C LEU A 67 5.20 17.37 9.26
N ARG A 68 5.41 16.10 8.87
CA ARG A 68 6.16 15.14 9.68
C ARG A 68 7.62 15.56 9.89
N ALA A 69 8.28 16.05 8.84
CA ALA A 69 9.65 16.53 8.93
C ALA A 69 9.75 17.72 9.89
N LEU A 70 8.83 18.68 9.76
CA LEU A 70 8.74 19.84 10.65
C LEU A 70 8.45 19.45 12.09
N ALA A 71 7.50 18.53 12.31
CA ALA A 71 7.16 18.03 13.65
C ALA A 71 8.41 17.53 14.38
N ARG A 72 9.24 16.76 13.67
CA ARG A 72 10.48 16.23 14.23
C ARG A 72 11.54 17.31 14.43
N GLN A 73 11.77 18.16 13.42
CA GLN A 73 12.87 19.13 13.41
C GLN A 73 12.64 20.32 14.34
N SER A 74 11.42 20.85 14.41
CA SER A 74 11.10 22.09 15.11
C SER A 74 10.36 21.87 16.43
N PHE A 75 9.64 20.76 16.57
CA PHE A 75 8.82 20.49 17.77
C PHE A 75 9.29 19.24 18.53
N GLY A 76 10.29 18.51 18.04
CA GLY A 76 10.76 17.27 18.65
C GLY A 76 9.69 16.17 18.73
N VAL A 77 8.62 16.29 17.95
CA VAL A 77 7.48 15.35 17.92
C VAL A 77 7.80 14.23 16.94
N ASP A 78 7.69 12.98 17.41
CA ASP A 78 7.78 11.81 16.55
C ASP A 78 6.51 11.71 15.69
N ALA A 79 6.67 11.30 14.44
CA ALA A 79 5.57 11.26 13.48
C ALA A 79 5.59 10.03 12.60
N VAL A 80 4.40 9.54 12.26
CA VAL A 80 4.16 8.39 11.39
C VAL A 80 3.08 8.75 10.35
N TRP A 81 3.07 8.03 9.23
CA TRP A 81 2.02 8.09 8.21
C TRP A 81 1.14 6.84 8.25
N THR A 82 0.05 6.85 7.49
CA THR A 82 -1.01 5.85 7.60
C THR A 82 -0.51 4.42 7.37
N GLN A 83 0.37 4.18 6.40
CA GLN A 83 0.73 2.80 6.05
C GLN A 83 1.48 2.00 7.15
N PRO A 84 2.57 2.50 7.77
CA PRO A 84 3.21 1.84 8.91
C PRO A 84 2.29 1.68 10.10
N LEU A 85 1.36 2.62 10.34
CA LEU A 85 0.34 2.43 11.37
C LEU A 85 -0.51 1.20 11.05
N LEU A 86 -1.00 1.08 9.83
CA LEU A 86 -1.77 -0.11 9.39
C LEU A 86 -0.93 -1.40 9.48
N MET A 87 0.36 -1.34 9.13
CA MET A 87 1.26 -2.49 9.23
C MET A 87 1.45 -2.93 10.69
N GLU A 88 1.61 -1.98 11.61
CA GLU A 88 1.78 -2.23 13.03
C GLU A 88 0.50 -2.79 13.66
N LEU A 89 -0.67 -2.22 13.32
CA LEU A 89 -1.97 -2.72 13.77
C LEU A 89 -2.21 -4.16 13.29
N ARG A 90 -1.86 -4.46 12.03
CA ARG A 90 -1.90 -5.83 11.51
C ARG A 90 -0.94 -6.75 12.25
N ALA A 91 0.29 -6.32 12.49
CA ALA A 91 1.29 -7.12 13.20
C ALA A 91 0.87 -7.45 14.64
N LYS A 92 0.12 -6.56 15.28
CA LYS A 92 -0.49 -6.74 16.60
C LYS A 92 -1.79 -7.56 16.59
N GLY A 93 -2.35 -7.86 15.43
CA GLY A 93 -3.64 -8.55 15.30
C GLY A 93 -4.87 -7.66 15.54
N GLU A 94 -4.69 -6.35 15.69
CA GLU A 94 -5.77 -5.36 15.84
C GLU A 94 -6.45 -5.03 14.50
N LEU A 95 -5.82 -5.41 13.39
CA LEU A 95 -6.35 -5.25 12.05
C LEU A 95 -6.32 -6.59 11.33
N THR A 96 -7.49 -7.08 10.90
CA THR A 96 -7.59 -8.33 10.14
C THR A 96 -6.89 -8.19 8.78
N PRO A 97 -6.43 -9.30 8.16
CA PRO A 97 -5.84 -9.25 6.83
C PRO A 97 -6.78 -8.62 5.79
N GLU A 98 -8.07 -8.91 5.86
CA GLU A 98 -9.09 -8.32 4.98
C GLU A 98 -9.19 -6.81 5.19
N ALA A 99 -9.31 -6.35 6.44
CA ALA A 99 -9.39 -4.93 6.75
C ALA A 99 -8.11 -4.16 6.33
N TYR A 100 -6.96 -4.81 6.41
CA TYR A 100 -5.70 -4.26 5.89
C TYR A 100 -5.73 -4.10 4.37
N VAL A 101 -6.15 -5.13 3.61
CA VAL A 101 -6.27 -5.04 2.14
C VAL A 101 -7.31 -4.00 1.72
N GLU A 102 -8.42 -3.89 2.43
CA GLU A 102 -9.42 -2.85 2.21
C GLU A 102 -8.84 -1.45 2.43
N SER A 103 -8.04 -1.27 3.49
CA SER A 103 -7.35 -0.01 3.77
C SER A 103 -6.30 0.31 2.70
N LEU A 104 -5.53 -0.69 2.24
CA LEU A 104 -4.58 -0.52 1.14
C LEU A 104 -5.29 -0.12 -0.16
N ALA A 105 -6.45 -0.70 -0.46
CA ALA A 105 -7.23 -0.34 -1.64
C ALA A 105 -7.60 1.14 -1.63
N VAL A 106 -8.01 1.69 -0.48
CA VAL A 106 -8.28 3.12 -0.31
C VAL A 106 -7.02 3.95 -0.57
N LEU A 107 -5.87 3.58 0.02
CA LEU A 107 -4.61 4.30 -0.20
C LEU A 107 -4.19 4.31 -1.68
N ILE A 108 -4.28 3.17 -2.37
CA ILE A 108 -3.95 3.04 -3.80
C ILE A 108 -4.88 3.93 -4.64
N GLN A 109 -6.19 3.91 -4.37
CA GLN A 109 -7.17 4.77 -5.06
C GLN A 109 -6.94 6.25 -4.82
N SER A 110 -6.48 6.61 -3.62
CA SER A 110 -6.05 7.96 -3.25
C SER A 110 -4.67 8.34 -3.84
N LYS A 111 -4.08 7.50 -4.71
CA LYS A 111 -2.79 7.72 -5.40
C LYS A 111 -1.59 7.87 -4.47
N TYR A 112 -1.64 7.22 -3.30
CA TYR A 112 -0.47 7.12 -2.43
C TYR A 112 0.65 6.38 -3.14
N SER A 113 1.78 7.07 -3.34
CA SER A 113 2.89 6.58 -4.17
C SER A 113 3.76 5.51 -3.50
N PHE A 114 3.51 5.22 -2.21
CA PHE A 114 4.37 4.38 -1.38
C PHE A 114 3.69 3.14 -0.80
N SER A 115 2.57 2.68 -1.39
CA SER A 115 1.88 1.47 -0.93
C SER A 115 2.74 0.22 -1.11
N SER A 116 3.37 -0.25 -0.04
CA SER A 116 3.95 -1.60 0.05
C SER A 116 2.84 -2.66 -0.01
N VAL A 117 2.78 -3.39 -1.13
CA VAL A 117 1.96 -4.59 -1.33
C VAL A 117 2.90 -5.79 -1.34
N ASN A 118 2.53 -6.89 -0.68
CA ASN A 118 3.27 -8.15 -0.70
C ASN A 118 2.42 -9.34 -1.19
N ALA A 119 3.03 -10.54 -1.26
CA ALA A 119 2.34 -11.74 -1.73
C ALA A 119 1.15 -12.15 -0.84
N ALA A 120 1.23 -11.97 0.48
CA ALA A 120 0.12 -12.28 1.38
C ALA A 120 -1.07 -11.34 1.15
N ASP A 121 -0.81 -10.05 0.89
CA ASP A 121 -1.86 -9.08 0.55
C ASP A 121 -2.56 -9.46 -0.76
N MET A 122 -1.80 -9.91 -1.76
CA MET A 122 -2.32 -10.42 -3.03
C MET A 122 -3.19 -11.68 -2.86
N ILE A 123 -2.80 -12.59 -1.96
CA ILE A 123 -3.60 -13.80 -1.64
C ILE A 123 -4.91 -13.41 -0.96
N VAL A 124 -4.87 -12.49 0.00
CA VAL A 124 -6.08 -12.00 0.68
C VAL A 124 -7.01 -11.29 -0.30
N ALA A 125 -6.47 -10.44 -1.19
CA ALA A 125 -7.24 -9.80 -2.24
C ALA A 125 -7.88 -10.81 -3.20
N ALA A 126 -7.12 -11.82 -3.64
CA ALA A 126 -7.67 -12.91 -4.45
C ALA A 126 -8.80 -13.65 -3.70
N ARG A 127 -8.64 -13.92 -2.40
CA ARG A 127 -9.67 -14.56 -1.58
C ARG A 127 -10.93 -13.71 -1.46
N ILE A 128 -10.80 -12.40 -1.20
CA ILE A 128 -11.94 -11.46 -1.17
C ILE A 128 -12.69 -11.49 -2.51
N ASP A 129 -11.94 -11.57 -3.61
CA ASP A 129 -12.49 -11.70 -4.96
C ASP A 129 -12.85 -13.15 -5.34
N ASN A 130 -13.03 -14.05 -4.37
CA ASN A 130 -13.41 -15.45 -4.55
C ASN A 130 -12.48 -16.23 -5.51
N TRP A 131 -11.18 -16.01 -5.36
CA TRP A 131 -10.11 -16.58 -6.17
C TRP A 131 -10.24 -16.29 -7.67
N ASN A 132 -10.76 -15.11 -7.98
CA ASN A 132 -10.95 -14.62 -9.34
C ASN A 132 -10.24 -13.26 -9.51
N THR A 133 -10.22 -12.76 -10.75
CA THR A 133 -9.57 -11.49 -11.11
C THR A 133 -10.50 -10.30 -10.83
N GLY A 134 -10.98 -10.19 -9.59
CA GLY A 134 -11.92 -9.16 -9.18
C GLY A 134 -11.27 -7.78 -8.92
N PRO A 135 -12.06 -6.79 -8.48
CA PRO A 135 -11.60 -5.41 -8.33
C PRO A 135 -10.45 -5.24 -7.33
N LYS A 136 -10.44 -5.99 -6.23
CA LYS A 136 -9.41 -5.84 -5.18
C LYS A 136 -8.08 -6.38 -5.65
N PHE A 137 -8.08 -7.58 -6.23
CA PHE A 137 -6.89 -8.19 -6.81
C PHE A 137 -6.33 -7.31 -7.94
N GLN A 138 -7.17 -6.86 -8.86
CA GLN A 138 -6.74 -6.02 -9.98
C GLN A 138 -6.14 -4.68 -9.50
N LEU A 139 -6.74 -4.07 -8.48
CA LEU A 139 -6.22 -2.82 -7.91
C LEU A 139 -4.83 -3.01 -7.30
N LEU A 140 -4.62 -4.05 -6.50
CA LEU A 140 -3.30 -4.34 -5.93
C LEU A 140 -2.30 -4.74 -7.01
N ALA A 141 -2.69 -5.58 -7.97
CA ALA A 141 -1.85 -5.97 -9.09
C ALA A 141 -1.41 -4.76 -9.95
N SER A 142 -2.25 -3.73 -10.08
CA SER A 142 -1.90 -2.52 -10.83
C SER A 142 -0.68 -1.79 -10.26
N THR A 143 -0.41 -1.92 -8.95
CA THR A 143 0.77 -1.32 -8.31
C THR A 143 2.08 -1.87 -8.84
N LEU A 144 2.09 -3.10 -9.37
CA LEU A 144 3.26 -3.76 -9.93
C LEU A 144 3.76 -3.10 -11.23
N SER A 145 2.88 -2.35 -11.89
CA SER A 145 3.20 -1.59 -13.11
C SER A 145 3.80 -0.21 -12.84
N ALA A 146 3.89 0.21 -11.57
CA ALA A 146 4.41 1.52 -11.22
C ALA A 146 5.92 1.63 -11.51
N ARG A 147 6.35 2.77 -12.07
CA ARG A 147 7.76 3.04 -12.41
C ARG A 147 8.72 3.02 -11.22
N SER A 148 8.20 3.17 -10.01
CA SER A 148 8.98 3.12 -8.76
C SER A 148 9.29 1.69 -8.28
N VAL A 149 8.67 0.66 -8.89
CA VAL A 149 8.85 -0.73 -8.47
C VAL A 149 10.20 -1.25 -8.93
N GLN A 150 11.00 -1.73 -7.97
CA GLN A 150 12.27 -2.38 -8.25
C GLN A 150 12.05 -3.83 -8.71
N LEU A 151 12.83 -4.27 -9.70
CA LEU A 151 12.78 -5.63 -10.22
C LEU A 151 12.92 -6.73 -9.15
N SER A 152 13.78 -6.54 -8.15
CA SER A 152 13.97 -7.48 -7.04
C SER A 152 12.69 -7.69 -6.23
N SER A 153 12.00 -6.60 -5.87
CA SER A 153 10.72 -6.62 -5.16
C SER A 153 9.64 -7.28 -6.02
N LEU A 154 9.61 -6.97 -7.31
CA LEU A 154 8.65 -7.54 -8.26
C LEU A 154 8.80 -9.07 -8.38
N ILE A 155 10.04 -9.55 -8.50
CA ILE A 155 10.34 -10.99 -8.55
C ILE A 155 9.95 -11.66 -7.25
N THR A 156 10.35 -11.09 -6.11
CA THR A 156 10.09 -11.67 -4.78
C THR A 156 8.59 -11.85 -4.56
N LEU A 157 7.81 -10.78 -4.76
CA LEU A 157 6.35 -10.81 -4.65
C LEU A 157 5.73 -11.83 -5.60
N SER A 158 6.13 -11.82 -6.87
CA SER A 158 5.54 -12.70 -7.88
C SER A 158 5.83 -14.16 -7.59
N VAL A 159 7.07 -14.50 -7.22
CA VAL A 159 7.46 -15.87 -6.89
C VAL A 159 6.72 -16.37 -5.66
N GLU A 160 6.65 -15.57 -4.59
CA GLU A 160 5.95 -15.93 -3.36
C GLU A 160 4.45 -16.12 -3.60
N PHE A 161 3.83 -15.20 -4.34
CA PHE A 161 2.41 -15.29 -4.69
C PHE A 161 2.13 -16.53 -5.55
N LEU A 162 2.89 -16.73 -6.63
CA LEU A 162 2.71 -17.85 -7.54
C LEU A 162 2.93 -19.20 -6.85
N ARG A 163 3.99 -19.33 -6.03
CA ARG A 163 4.19 -20.53 -5.22
C ARG A 163 2.99 -20.82 -4.34
N SER A 164 2.49 -19.81 -3.64
CA SER A 164 1.38 -19.96 -2.70
C SER A 164 0.09 -20.41 -3.38
N ILE A 165 -0.32 -19.75 -4.47
CA ILE A 165 -1.57 -20.12 -5.16
C ILE A 165 -1.48 -21.49 -5.82
N TRP A 166 -0.32 -21.88 -6.36
CA TRP A 166 -0.16 -23.18 -7.01
C TRP A 166 -0.02 -24.33 -5.99
N GLN A 167 0.48 -24.07 -4.77
CA GLN A 167 0.43 -25.03 -3.65
C GLN A 167 -0.99 -25.25 -3.11
N MET A 168 -1.89 -24.29 -3.30
CA MET A 168 -3.30 -24.39 -2.93
C MET A 168 -4.13 -25.22 -3.91
N VAL A 169 -3.55 -25.67 -5.03
CA VAL A 169 -4.22 -26.52 -6.02
C VAL A 169 -4.04 -28.00 -5.66
N PRO A 170 -5.10 -28.84 -5.74
CA PRO A 170 -6.49 -28.52 -6.03
C PRO A 170 -7.33 -28.24 -4.77
N SER A 171 -6.71 -28.21 -3.58
CA SER A 171 -7.39 -28.28 -2.29
C SER A 171 -8.26 -27.06 -1.96
N THR A 172 -7.75 -25.86 -2.22
CA THR A 172 -8.42 -24.59 -1.90
C THR A 172 -8.89 -23.88 -3.17
N ILE A 173 -8.11 -23.98 -4.26
CA ILE A 173 -8.45 -23.36 -5.54
C ILE A 173 -8.27 -24.34 -6.70
N SER A 174 -9.05 -24.14 -7.77
CA SER A 174 -8.88 -24.91 -9.01
C SER A 174 -7.63 -24.47 -9.78
N SER A 175 -7.09 -25.37 -10.60
CA SER A 175 -6.00 -25.04 -11.54
C SER A 175 -6.40 -23.92 -12.52
N PHE A 176 -7.68 -23.85 -12.89
CA PHE A 176 -8.23 -22.79 -13.73
C PHE A 176 -8.19 -21.42 -13.03
N ALA A 177 -8.57 -21.36 -11.75
CA ALA A 177 -8.48 -20.14 -10.95
C ALA A 177 -7.02 -19.70 -10.76
N ALA A 178 -6.11 -20.62 -10.42
CA ALA A 178 -4.68 -20.34 -10.28
C ALA A 178 -4.09 -19.78 -11.59
N ARG A 179 -4.46 -20.36 -12.74
CA ARG A 179 -4.05 -19.89 -14.06
C ARG A 179 -4.57 -18.49 -14.38
N LYS A 180 -5.84 -18.20 -14.08
CA LYS A 180 -6.42 -16.85 -14.25
C LYS A 180 -5.68 -15.79 -13.44
N LEU A 181 -5.43 -16.06 -12.16
CA LEU A 181 -4.69 -15.15 -11.28
C LEU A 181 -3.24 -14.96 -11.76
N THR A 182 -2.59 -16.04 -12.22
CA THR A 182 -1.26 -15.96 -12.84
C THR A 182 -1.27 -15.03 -14.05
N PHE A 183 -2.26 -15.15 -14.94
CA PHE A 183 -2.34 -14.34 -16.15
C PHE A 183 -2.62 -12.86 -15.84
N ALA A 184 -3.52 -12.59 -14.90
CA ALA A 184 -3.82 -11.23 -14.45
C ALA A 184 -2.61 -10.56 -13.77
N LEU A 185 -1.81 -11.31 -13.00
CA LEU A 185 -0.55 -10.79 -12.46
C LEU A 185 0.40 -10.39 -13.59
N LEU A 186 0.62 -11.28 -14.56
CA LEU A 186 1.54 -11.04 -15.68
C LEU A 186 1.12 -9.87 -16.57
N GLU A 187 -0.19 -9.63 -16.72
CA GLU A 187 -0.72 -8.48 -17.47
C GLU A 187 -0.27 -7.13 -16.92
N HIS A 188 -0.03 -7.02 -15.61
CA HIS A 188 0.50 -5.80 -14.99
C HIS A 188 2.03 -5.70 -15.03
N ILE A 189 2.71 -6.80 -15.33
CA ILE A 189 4.18 -6.89 -15.46
C ILE A 189 4.62 -6.75 -16.93
N ALA A 190 3.70 -6.92 -17.86
CA ALA A 190 3.89 -6.99 -19.31
C ALA A 190 4.83 -5.91 -19.92
N PRO A 191 5.45 -6.16 -21.08
CA PRO A 191 6.60 -5.38 -21.60
C PRO A 191 6.29 -4.00 -22.12
N HIS A 192 5.01 -3.69 -22.34
CA HIS A 192 4.57 -2.32 -22.60
C HIS A 192 4.44 -1.49 -21.31
N LYS A 193 4.51 -2.14 -20.14
CA LYS A 193 4.35 -1.56 -18.80
C LYS A 193 5.62 -1.63 -17.94
N SER A 194 6.57 -2.52 -18.24
CA SER A 194 7.85 -2.64 -17.52
C SER A 194 9.02 -2.96 -18.45
N GLU A 195 10.17 -2.32 -18.22
CA GLU A 195 11.45 -2.61 -18.92
C GLU A 195 12.09 -3.94 -18.47
N HIS A 196 11.53 -4.60 -17.45
CA HIS A 196 12.16 -5.72 -16.79
C HIS A 196 11.73 -7.10 -17.29
N VAL A 197 10.93 -7.19 -18.36
CA VAL A 197 10.21 -8.43 -18.69
C VAL A 197 11.08 -9.64 -18.94
N ASP A 198 12.16 -9.53 -19.71
CA ASP A 198 13.04 -10.69 -19.99
C ASP A 198 13.81 -11.14 -18.74
N ALA A 199 14.29 -10.17 -17.96
CA ALA A 199 14.98 -10.43 -16.69
C ALA A 199 14.03 -11.00 -15.63
N PHE A 200 12.77 -10.57 -15.63
CA PHE A 200 11.72 -11.10 -14.78
C PHE A 200 11.41 -12.55 -15.16
N TYR A 201 11.09 -12.81 -16.43
CA TYR A 201 10.75 -14.14 -16.93
C TYR A 201 11.86 -15.17 -16.61
N SER A 202 13.09 -14.86 -16.99
CA SER A 202 14.23 -15.77 -16.81
C SER A 202 14.53 -16.11 -15.34
N ARG A 203 14.23 -15.19 -14.40
CA ARG A 203 14.42 -15.42 -12.96
C ARG A 203 13.23 -16.14 -12.33
N VAL A 204 12.01 -15.74 -12.65
CA VAL A 204 10.79 -16.33 -12.08
C VAL A 204 10.65 -17.79 -12.49
N MET A 205 10.92 -18.14 -13.76
CA MET A 205 10.83 -19.51 -14.25
C MET A 205 11.74 -20.50 -13.51
N LYS A 206 12.82 -20.04 -12.90
CA LYS A 206 13.74 -20.88 -12.10
C LYS A 206 13.26 -21.10 -10.67
N LEU A 207 12.29 -20.30 -10.22
CA LEU A 207 11.89 -20.22 -8.82
C LEU A 207 10.47 -20.74 -8.58
N VAL A 208 9.59 -20.72 -9.57
CA VAL A 208 8.20 -21.17 -9.39
C VAL A 208 8.04 -22.68 -9.57
N PRO A 209 6.96 -23.30 -9.04
CA PRO A 209 6.63 -24.70 -9.32
C PRO A 209 6.42 -24.95 -10.81
N GLN A 210 6.57 -26.21 -11.25
CA GLN A 210 6.48 -26.58 -12.67
C GLN A 210 5.14 -26.15 -13.30
N GLU A 211 4.04 -26.33 -12.59
CA GLU A 211 2.68 -26.01 -13.03
C GLU A 211 2.51 -24.51 -13.25
N ALA A 212 3.07 -23.71 -12.34
CA ALA A 212 3.13 -22.26 -12.49
C ALA A 212 3.98 -21.88 -13.71
N GLY A 213 5.13 -22.53 -13.89
CA GLY A 213 6.00 -22.31 -15.05
C GLY A 213 5.29 -22.59 -16.39
N ILE A 214 4.51 -23.67 -16.47
CA ILE A 214 3.69 -23.98 -17.66
C ILE A 214 2.69 -22.85 -17.95
N ALA A 215 2.01 -22.35 -16.92
CA ALA A 215 1.07 -21.23 -17.09
C ALA A 215 1.78 -19.95 -17.55
N ILE A 216 2.90 -19.58 -16.93
CA ILE A 216 3.68 -18.40 -17.31
C ILE A 216 4.16 -18.53 -18.76
N HIS A 217 4.73 -19.68 -19.13
CA HIS A 217 5.21 -19.91 -20.50
C HIS A 217 4.08 -19.74 -21.54
N ALA A 218 2.92 -20.35 -21.28
CA ALA A 218 1.75 -20.22 -22.16
C ALA A 218 1.25 -18.77 -22.29
N TRP A 219 1.35 -17.97 -21.22
CA TRP A 219 1.00 -16.54 -21.29
C TRP A 219 1.99 -15.77 -22.17
N TYR A 220 3.30 -16.03 -21.98
CA TYR A 220 4.35 -15.39 -22.78
C TYR A 220 4.20 -15.76 -24.25
N GLU A 221 4.07 -17.04 -24.63
CA GLU A 221 3.88 -17.44 -26.03
C GLU A 221 2.72 -16.71 -26.74
N ALA A 222 1.61 -16.47 -26.02
CA ALA A 222 0.43 -15.83 -26.57
C ALA A 222 0.53 -14.28 -26.70
N HIS A 223 1.31 -13.61 -25.84
CA HIS A 223 1.34 -12.14 -25.74
C HIS A 223 2.67 -11.52 -26.14
N LEU A 224 3.71 -12.33 -26.11
CA LEU A 224 5.07 -12.00 -26.45
C LEU A 224 5.49 -13.07 -27.42
N VAL A 225 5.39 -12.81 -28.73
CA VAL A 225 5.95 -13.70 -29.74
C VAL A 225 7.39 -14.01 -29.31
N LEU A 226 7.60 -15.15 -28.65
CA LEU A 226 8.89 -15.58 -28.14
C LEU A 226 9.71 -15.73 -29.41
N ARG A 227 10.54 -14.73 -29.72
CA ARG A 227 11.39 -14.81 -30.89
C ARG A 227 12.26 -16.05 -30.66
N PRO A 228 12.19 -17.07 -31.53
CA PRO A 228 13.01 -18.26 -31.35
C PRO A 228 14.48 -17.83 -31.51
N GLY A 229 15.23 -17.77 -30.42
CA GLY A 229 16.64 -17.38 -30.48
C GLY A 229 17.22 -16.88 -29.18
N THR A 230 17.42 -17.77 -28.20
CA THR A 230 18.57 -17.73 -27.29
C THR A 230 18.65 -19.09 -26.60
N ARG A 231 19.42 -19.98 -27.23
CA ARG A 231 20.03 -21.14 -26.58
C ARG A 231 21.23 -20.68 -25.76
#